data_AF-A0A1Q7V8K6-F1
#
_entry.id   AF-A0A1Q7V8K6-F1
#
_cell.length_a   1.000
_cell.length_b   1.000
_cell.length_c   1.000
_cell.angle_alpha   90.00
_cell.angle_beta   90.00
_cell.angle_gamma   90.00
#
_symmetry.space_group_name_H-M   'P 1'
#
loop_
_entity.id
_entity.type
_entity.pdbx_description
1 polymer ?
#
loop_
_entity_poly.entity_id
_entity_poly.type
_entity_poly.pdbx_seq_one_letter_code
_entity_poly.pdbx_strand_id
1 'polypeptide(L)'
;MAAAPLSAQSLADRVARAPDGTVHVTYAARAGVCGNGAGMISFDCENGTCGRHRITTNSDWDDDTPCACDSGPVRLALQVTNGHVTRLRSYVGGHWKPAAAGVTDVGTVAAPEAARFLLDLARTGNGRASEEAIFPATLADSVTVWPDLLKIARANAVPSHVRNQAVFWLSQAAGEAVVKDLKDLVDDDNVDRDVREHAVFALSQEPHDVGVPALIQIARANKDAGVRRKAIFWLGQSNDPRAISLFEELLTRP
;
A
#
# COMPACT_ATOMS: atom_id res chain seq x y z
N MET A 1 17.63 -36.87 -9.69
CA MET A 1 16.84 -35.82 -9.02
C MET A 1 15.69 -35.44 -9.93
N ALA A 2 14.46 -35.83 -9.60
CA ALA A 2 13.29 -35.55 -10.41
C ALA A 2 12.82 -34.11 -10.15
N ALA A 3 12.69 -33.30 -11.20
CA ALA A 3 12.08 -31.97 -11.11
C ALA A 3 10.60 -32.12 -10.71
N ALA A 4 10.18 -31.40 -9.67
CA ALA A 4 8.76 -31.32 -9.30
C ALA A 4 7.95 -30.75 -10.48
N PRO A 5 6.70 -31.19 -10.71
CA PRO A 5 5.85 -30.60 -11.73
C PRO A 5 5.67 -29.10 -11.45
N LEU A 6 5.75 -28.28 -12.51
CA LEU A 6 5.68 -26.81 -12.48
C LEU A 6 4.43 -26.25 -11.76
N SER A 7 3.40 -27.07 -11.54
CA SER A 7 2.16 -26.74 -10.81
C SER A 7 2.24 -26.87 -9.29
N ALA A 8 3.34 -27.41 -8.73
CA ALA A 8 3.54 -27.56 -7.29
C ALA A 8 4.55 -26.56 -6.69
N GLN A 9 5.12 -25.69 -7.53
CA GLN A 9 6.17 -24.77 -7.15
C GLN A 9 5.60 -23.37 -6.86
N SER A 10 5.94 -22.80 -5.71
CA SER A 10 5.46 -21.47 -5.31
C SER A 10 5.94 -20.38 -6.27
N LEU A 11 5.18 -19.28 -6.40
CA LEU A 11 5.63 -18.09 -7.13
C LEU A 11 7.03 -17.62 -6.69
N ALA A 12 7.32 -17.65 -5.38
CA ALA A 12 8.63 -17.28 -4.84
C ALA A 12 9.76 -18.13 -5.43
N ASP A 13 9.58 -19.46 -5.45
CA ASP A 13 10.57 -20.37 -6.03
C ASP A 13 10.77 -20.15 -7.53
N ARG A 14 9.69 -19.82 -8.26
CA ARG A 14 9.78 -19.57 -9.71
C ARG A 14 10.54 -18.28 -9.99
N VAL A 15 10.29 -17.22 -9.23
CA VAL A 15 10.99 -15.94 -9.34
C VAL A 15 12.47 -16.10 -8.96
N ALA A 16 12.77 -16.81 -7.87
CA ALA A 16 14.15 -17.00 -7.40
C ALA A 16 15.03 -17.85 -8.35
N ARG A 17 14.42 -18.74 -9.14
CA ARG A 17 15.13 -19.56 -10.15
C ARG A 17 15.21 -18.91 -11.53
N ALA A 18 14.54 -17.77 -11.75
CA ALA A 18 14.64 -17.06 -13.00
C ALA A 18 16.08 -16.55 -13.22
N PRO A 19 16.60 -16.53 -14.45
CA PRO A 19 17.84 -15.84 -14.76
C PRO A 19 17.77 -14.36 -14.34
N ASP A 20 18.94 -13.77 -14.10
CA ASP A 20 19.05 -12.33 -13.87
C ASP A 20 18.41 -11.56 -15.04
N GLY A 21 17.55 -10.60 -14.70
CA GLY A 21 16.72 -9.93 -15.70
C GLY A 21 15.37 -9.51 -15.15
N THR A 22 14.42 -9.32 -16.05
CA THR A 22 13.04 -8.95 -15.68
C THR A 22 12.17 -10.21 -15.63
N VAL A 23 11.43 -10.39 -14.54
CA VAL A 23 10.41 -11.44 -14.42
C VAL A 23 9.03 -10.80 -14.50
N HIS A 24 8.21 -11.26 -15.45
CA HIS A 24 6.83 -10.83 -15.59
C HIS A 24 5.90 -11.78 -14.83
N VAL A 25 4.99 -11.21 -14.02
CA VAL A 25 3.92 -11.91 -13.33
C VAL A 25 2.60 -11.23 -13.64
N THR A 26 1.52 -11.98 -13.81
CA THR A 26 0.18 -11.43 -14.01
C THR A 26 -0.80 -12.03 -12.99
N TYR A 27 -1.71 -11.24 -12.44
CA TYR A 27 -2.79 -11.73 -11.56
C TYR A 27 -4.03 -10.83 -11.65
N ALA A 28 -5.17 -11.34 -11.19
CA ALA A 28 -6.44 -10.61 -11.22
C ALA A 28 -6.43 -9.41 -10.25
N ALA A 29 -6.89 -8.25 -10.73
CA ALA A 29 -7.08 -7.06 -9.90
C ALA A 29 -8.44 -7.13 -9.17
N ARG A 30 -8.51 -6.63 -7.94
CA ARG A 30 -9.76 -6.51 -7.19
C ARG A 30 -10.71 -5.53 -7.87
N ALA A 31 -12.01 -5.70 -7.61
CA ALA A 31 -13.04 -4.77 -8.07
C ALA A 31 -12.73 -3.31 -7.69
N GLY A 32 -13.04 -2.38 -8.59
CA GLY A 32 -12.77 -0.94 -8.42
C GLY A 32 -11.38 -0.50 -8.86
N VAL A 33 -10.41 -1.41 -8.97
CA VAL A 33 -9.08 -1.08 -9.50
C VAL A 33 -9.13 -1.00 -11.02
N CYS A 34 -8.57 0.07 -11.59
CA CYS A 34 -8.34 0.21 -13.01
C CYS A 34 -7.02 0.93 -13.32
N GLY A 35 -6.55 0.82 -14.55
CA GLY A 35 -5.37 1.57 -15.00
C GLY A 35 -5.36 1.78 -16.51
N ASN A 36 -4.36 2.53 -16.96
CA ASN A 36 -4.15 2.82 -18.38
C ASN A 36 -3.16 1.86 -19.05
N GLY A 37 -2.78 0.76 -18.39
CA GLY A 37 -1.74 -0.17 -18.85
C GLY A 37 -0.31 0.37 -18.78
N ALA A 38 -0.11 1.57 -18.26
CA ALA A 38 1.17 2.22 -18.06
C ALA A 38 1.33 2.64 -16.59
N GLY A 39 1.76 3.87 -16.32
CA GLY A 39 2.08 4.32 -14.97
C GLY A 39 0.90 4.85 -14.14
N MET A 40 -0.35 4.81 -14.65
CA MET A 40 -1.52 5.31 -13.92
C MET A 40 -2.40 4.16 -13.45
N ILE A 41 -2.67 4.12 -12.15
CA ILE A 41 -3.59 3.18 -11.50
C ILE A 41 -4.58 3.98 -10.65
N SER A 42 -5.86 3.65 -10.70
CA SER A 42 -6.93 4.29 -9.94
C SER A 42 -7.78 3.25 -9.20
N PHE A 43 -8.39 3.67 -8.10
CA PHE A 43 -9.26 2.84 -7.25
C PHE A 43 -10.74 3.13 -7.42
N ASP A 44 -11.07 4.07 -8.29
CA ASP A 44 -12.41 4.54 -8.59
C ASP A 44 -12.51 4.79 -10.08
N CYS A 45 -13.43 4.13 -10.77
CA CYS A 45 -13.60 4.35 -12.21
C CYS A 45 -15.00 4.91 -12.45
N GLU A 46 -15.09 6.07 -13.08
CA GLU A 46 -16.35 6.75 -13.36
C GLU A 46 -16.51 6.89 -14.88
N ASN A 47 -17.62 6.40 -15.43
CA ASN A 47 -17.95 6.50 -16.86
C ASN A 47 -16.85 6.01 -17.83
N GLY A 48 -16.07 4.98 -17.44
CA GLY A 48 -14.98 4.45 -18.26
C GLY A 48 -13.70 5.28 -18.24
N THR A 49 -13.62 6.27 -17.35
CA THR A 49 -12.41 7.05 -17.05
C THR A 49 -11.89 6.75 -15.65
N CYS A 50 -10.59 6.87 -15.46
CA CYS A 50 -9.98 6.76 -14.13
C CYS A 50 -10.43 7.96 -13.28
N GLY A 51 -10.83 7.69 -12.05
CA GLY A 51 -11.31 8.69 -11.11
C GLY A 51 -10.19 9.52 -10.50
N ARG A 52 -10.57 10.31 -9.50
CA ARG A 52 -9.65 11.26 -8.85
C ARG A 52 -8.68 10.58 -7.90
N HIS A 53 -8.97 9.37 -7.42
CA HIS A 53 -8.09 8.61 -6.54
C HIS A 53 -7.11 7.78 -7.37
N ARG A 54 -6.11 8.46 -7.96
CA ARG A 54 -5.09 7.86 -8.81
C ARG A 54 -3.69 7.89 -8.18
N ILE A 55 -2.91 6.88 -8.51
CA ILE A 55 -1.47 6.79 -8.28
C ILE A 55 -0.79 6.86 -9.64
N THR A 56 0.19 7.75 -9.74
CA THR A 56 1.04 7.91 -10.91
C THR A 56 2.47 7.49 -10.57
N THR A 57 2.96 6.41 -11.19
CA THR A 57 4.33 5.91 -11.00
C THR A 57 5.33 6.46 -12.03
N ASN A 58 4.86 7.28 -12.98
CA ASN A 58 5.69 7.99 -13.97
C ASN A 58 5.63 9.51 -13.72
N SER A 59 6.71 10.22 -14.09
CA SER A 59 6.85 11.67 -14.00
C SER A 59 6.17 12.46 -15.13
N ASP A 60 5.42 11.79 -16.01
CA ASP A 60 4.70 12.44 -17.10
C ASP A 60 3.37 12.94 -16.56
N TRP A 61 3.40 14.18 -16.07
CA TRP A 61 2.28 14.92 -15.48
C TRP A 61 1.27 15.42 -16.52
N ASP A 62 0.93 14.61 -17.54
CA ASP A 62 -0.22 14.91 -18.39
C ASP A 62 -1.50 14.42 -17.69
N ASP A 63 -1.88 15.21 -16.68
CA ASP A 63 -3.01 15.00 -15.77
C ASP A 63 -4.38 15.02 -16.50
N ASP A 64 -4.38 15.51 -17.75
CA ASP A 64 -5.54 15.75 -18.63
C ASP A 64 -5.76 14.66 -19.69
N THR A 65 -4.90 13.63 -19.78
CA THR A 65 -5.13 12.55 -20.77
C THR A 65 -6.33 11.71 -20.35
N PRO A 66 -7.41 11.62 -21.14
CA PRO A 66 -8.50 10.69 -20.88
C PRO A 66 -7.95 9.27 -20.90
N CYS A 67 -7.82 8.66 -19.73
CA CYS A 67 -7.39 7.28 -19.63
C CYS A 67 -8.58 6.36 -19.93
N ALA A 68 -8.42 5.46 -20.89
CA ALA A 68 -9.30 4.30 -20.98
C ALA A 68 -9.05 3.44 -19.75
N CYS A 69 -10.02 3.39 -18.84
CA CYS A 69 -9.97 2.59 -17.63
C CYS A 69 -10.08 1.10 -17.99
N ASP A 70 -8.98 0.36 -17.81
CA ASP A 70 -8.95 -1.11 -17.93
C ASP A 70 -8.84 -1.72 -16.52
N SER A 71 -9.84 -2.52 -16.14
CA SER A 71 -9.96 -3.11 -14.80
C SER A 71 -8.97 -4.24 -14.51
N GLY A 72 -8.08 -4.59 -15.44
CA GLY A 72 -7.02 -5.54 -15.19
C GLY A 72 -6.57 -6.31 -16.43
N PRO A 73 -5.63 -7.25 -16.27
CA PRO A 73 -5.08 -7.75 -15.00
C PRO A 73 -4.06 -6.79 -14.38
N VAL A 74 -3.63 -7.09 -13.14
CA VAL A 74 -2.39 -6.52 -12.60
C VAL A 74 -1.21 -7.23 -13.24
N ARG A 75 -0.23 -6.46 -13.66
CA ARG A 75 0.99 -6.89 -14.33
C ARG A 75 2.19 -6.40 -13.51
N LEU A 76 3.06 -7.31 -13.10
CA LEU A 76 4.28 -7.00 -12.36
C LEU A 76 5.51 -7.23 -13.22
N ALA A 77 6.41 -6.27 -13.24
CA ALA A 77 7.76 -6.43 -13.74
C ALA A 77 8.73 -6.40 -12.55
N LEU A 78 9.29 -7.56 -12.22
CA LEU A 78 10.23 -7.75 -11.13
C LEU A 78 11.65 -7.73 -11.69
N GLN A 79 12.51 -6.83 -11.23
CA GLN A 79 13.94 -6.93 -11.53
C GLN A 79 14.56 -7.94 -10.58
N VAL A 80 15.10 -9.04 -11.12
CA VAL A 80 15.74 -10.12 -10.37
C VAL A 80 17.25 -10.08 -10.59
N THR A 81 18.01 -10.24 -9.51
CA THR A 81 19.47 -10.33 -9.50
C THR A 81 19.91 -11.33 -8.44
N ASN A 82 20.67 -12.35 -8.82
CA ASN A 82 21.08 -13.46 -7.96
C ASN A 82 19.89 -14.11 -7.21
N GLY A 83 18.75 -14.27 -7.90
CA GLY A 83 17.53 -14.84 -7.32
C GLY A 83 16.77 -13.93 -6.35
N HIS A 84 17.20 -12.67 -6.18
CA HIS A 84 16.52 -11.69 -5.33
C HIS A 84 15.83 -10.60 -6.17
N VAL A 85 14.62 -10.21 -5.76
CA VAL A 85 13.93 -9.04 -6.35
C VAL A 85 14.57 -7.76 -5.82
N THR A 86 15.08 -6.92 -6.70
CA THR A 86 15.75 -5.65 -6.37
C THR A 86 14.89 -4.41 -6.67
N ARG A 87 13.98 -4.53 -7.63
CA ARG A 87 12.95 -3.54 -7.99
C ARG A 87 11.67 -4.22 -8.43
N LEU A 88 10.55 -3.54 -8.26
CA LEU A 88 9.26 -3.95 -8.77
C LEU A 88 8.56 -2.76 -9.43
N ARG A 89 7.88 -3.02 -10.55
CA ARG A 89 6.88 -2.10 -11.11
C ARG A 89 5.56 -2.82 -11.30
N SER A 90 4.47 -2.14 -10.97
CA SER A 90 3.11 -2.63 -11.14
C SER A 90 2.37 -1.81 -12.19
N TYR A 91 1.58 -2.49 -13.00
CA TYR A 91 0.70 -1.93 -14.02
C TYR A 91 -0.68 -2.55 -13.86
N VAL A 92 -1.75 -1.84 -14.23
CA VAL A 92 -3.11 -2.38 -14.31
C VAL A 92 -3.65 -2.20 -15.72
N GLY A 93 -4.22 -3.27 -16.27
CA GLY A 93 -4.74 -3.30 -17.64
C GLY A 93 -3.62 -3.36 -18.68
N GLY A 94 -3.98 -3.22 -19.95
CA GLY A 94 -3.05 -3.22 -21.09
C GLY A 94 -2.33 -4.56 -21.27
N HIS A 95 -1.25 -4.55 -22.07
CA HIS A 95 -0.50 -5.76 -22.44
C HIS A 95 1.00 -5.57 -22.28
N TRP A 96 1.72 -6.68 -22.11
CA TRP A 96 3.18 -6.66 -22.19
C TRP A 96 3.60 -6.26 -23.60
N LYS A 97 4.53 -5.31 -23.69
CA LYS A 97 5.25 -5.10 -24.95
C LYS A 97 6.01 -6.39 -25.28
N PRO A 98 6.24 -6.70 -26.57
CA PRO A 98 7.04 -7.86 -26.96
C PRO A 98 8.33 -7.89 -26.16
N ALA A 99 8.57 -9.02 -25.51
CA ALA A 99 9.67 -9.18 -24.57
C ALA A 99 11.01 -8.91 -25.28
N ALA A 100 11.81 -8.01 -24.72
CA ALA A 100 13.21 -7.92 -25.07
C ALA A 100 13.94 -9.19 -24.59
N ALA A 101 15.16 -9.44 -25.10
CA ALA A 101 15.99 -10.51 -24.56
C ALA A 101 16.20 -10.31 -23.04
N GLY A 102 16.12 -11.39 -22.26
CA GLY A 102 16.30 -11.33 -20.80
C GLY A 102 15.02 -11.12 -19.97
N VAL A 103 13.84 -11.28 -20.57
CA VAL A 103 12.56 -11.34 -19.83
C VAL A 103 12.14 -12.79 -19.62
N THR A 104 11.86 -13.16 -18.38
CA THR A 104 11.21 -14.44 -18.02
C THR A 104 9.75 -14.18 -17.69
N ASP A 105 8.83 -14.72 -18.47
CA ASP A 105 7.40 -14.65 -18.16
C ASP A 105 6.96 -15.89 -17.38
N VAL A 106 6.54 -15.70 -16.13
CA VAL A 106 6.01 -16.80 -15.30
C VAL A 106 4.49 -16.94 -15.42
N GLY A 107 3.86 -16.15 -16.29
CA GLY A 107 2.46 -16.23 -16.65
C GLY A 107 1.51 -15.70 -15.59
N THR A 108 0.25 -16.06 -15.75
CA THR A 108 -0.82 -15.70 -14.82
C THR A 108 -0.80 -16.62 -13.60
N VAL A 109 -0.90 -16.03 -12.41
CA VAL A 109 -0.99 -16.72 -11.11
C VAL A 109 -2.28 -16.34 -10.39
N ALA A 110 -2.63 -17.12 -9.37
CA ALA A 110 -3.75 -16.78 -8.50
C ALA A 110 -3.45 -15.48 -7.73
N ALA A 111 -4.41 -14.55 -7.67
CA ALA A 111 -4.25 -13.29 -6.94
C ALA A 111 -3.87 -13.50 -5.45
N PRO A 112 -4.42 -14.48 -4.72
CA PRO A 112 -3.95 -14.84 -3.38
C PRO A 112 -2.50 -15.35 -3.31
N GLU A 113 -1.98 -15.97 -4.36
CA GLU A 113 -0.59 -16.38 -4.42
C GLU A 113 0.32 -15.17 -4.62
N ALA A 114 -0.04 -14.27 -5.55
CA ALA A 114 0.69 -13.02 -5.78
C ALA A 114 0.71 -12.13 -4.53
N ALA A 115 -0.43 -11.95 -3.86
CA ALA A 115 -0.52 -11.13 -2.64
C ALA A 115 0.40 -11.67 -1.52
N ARG A 116 0.40 -13.00 -1.29
CA ARG A 116 1.29 -13.61 -0.29
C ARG A 116 2.75 -13.40 -0.63
N PHE A 117 3.15 -13.66 -1.88
CA PHE A 117 4.51 -13.41 -2.36
C PHE A 117 4.95 -11.96 -2.14
N LEU A 118 4.09 -10.99 -2.45
CA LEU A 118 4.40 -9.57 -2.28
C LEU A 118 4.48 -9.14 -0.81
N LEU A 119 3.58 -9.64 0.05
CA LEU A 119 3.61 -9.38 1.48
C LEU A 119 4.84 -10.01 2.16
N ASP A 120 5.25 -11.20 1.72
CA ASP A 120 6.49 -11.83 2.17
C ASP A 120 7.71 -11.04 1.70
N LEU A 121 7.73 -10.60 0.44
CA LEU A 121 8.79 -9.72 -0.09
C LEU A 121 8.88 -8.41 0.71
N ALA A 122 7.75 -7.82 1.10
CA ALA A 122 7.76 -6.63 1.94
C ALA A 122 8.34 -6.87 3.35
N ARG A 123 8.13 -8.06 3.91
CA ARG A 123 8.61 -8.44 5.25
C ARG A 123 10.08 -8.81 5.29
N THR A 124 10.53 -9.57 4.29
CA THR A 124 11.84 -10.24 4.33
C THR A 124 12.80 -9.77 3.25
N GLY A 125 12.31 -9.01 2.27
CA GLY A 125 13.12 -8.43 1.21
C GLY A 125 14.05 -7.34 1.74
N ASN A 126 14.99 -6.93 0.88
CA ASN A 126 15.92 -5.86 1.19
C ASN A 126 15.78 -4.69 0.22
N GLY A 127 16.03 -3.48 0.73
CA GLY A 127 16.04 -2.26 -0.07
C GLY A 127 14.67 -1.92 -0.65
N ARG A 128 14.69 -1.34 -1.84
CA ARG A 128 13.51 -0.69 -2.43
C ARG A 128 12.40 -1.66 -2.84
N ALA A 129 12.73 -2.90 -3.17
CA ALA A 129 11.73 -3.91 -3.52
C ALA A 129 10.74 -4.19 -2.38
N SER A 130 11.18 -4.13 -1.12
CA SER A 130 10.31 -4.37 0.04
C SER A 130 9.21 -3.31 0.15
N GLU A 131 9.56 -2.05 -0.08
CA GLU A 131 8.60 -0.94 -0.11
C GLU A 131 7.67 -1.03 -1.32
N GLU A 132 8.24 -1.26 -2.52
CA GLU A 132 7.50 -1.36 -3.79
C GLU A 132 6.51 -2.55 -3.80
N ALA A 133 6.71 -3.58 -2.99
CA ALA A 133 5.82 -4.75 -2.94
C ALA A 133 4.49 -4.51 -2.21
N ILE A 134 4.41 -3.51 -1.31
CA ILE A 134 3.20 -3.27 -0.52
C ILE A 134 2.01 -2.88 -1.40
N PHE A 135 2.20 -1.88 -2.26
CA PHE A 135 1.14 -1.34 -3.11
C PHE A 135 0.46 -2.40 -3.99
N PRO A 136 1.18 -3.16 -4.85
CA PRO A 136 0.55 -4.17 -5.68
C PRO A 136 -0.15 -5.26 -4.86
N ALA A 137 0.31 -5.59 -3.65
CA ALA A 137 -0.40 -6.55 -2.81
C ALA A 137 -1.85 -6.09 -2.54
N THR A 138 -2.09 -4.79 -2.40
CA THR A 138 -3.44 -4.21 -2.20
C THR A 138 -4.34 -4.30 -3.42
N LEU A 139 -3.77 -4.54 -4.60
CA LEU A 139 -4.52 -4.62 -5.85
C LEU A 139 -5.09 -6.02 -6.09
N ALA A 140 -4.65 -7.04 -5.34
CA ALA A 140 -5.00 -8.42 -5.58
C ALA A 140 -6.49 -8.71 -5.31
N ASP A 141 -7.14 -9.35 -6.27
CA ASP A 141 -8.51 -9.83 -6.12
C ASP A 141 -8.63 -10.94 -5.06
N SER A 142 -9.81 -11.03 -4.43
CA SER A 142 -10.17 -12.12 -3.54
C SER A 142 -9.21 -12.33 -2.34
N VAL A 143 -8.57 -11.25 -1.87
CA VAL A 143 -7.67 -11.26 -0.71
C VAL A 143 -7.97 -10.09 0.23
N THR A 144 -8.01 -10.38 1.52
CA THR A 144 -8.04 -9.36 2.58
C THR A 144 -6.61 -9.14 3.09
N VAL A 145 -5.93 -8.10 2.61
CA VAL A 145 -4.50 -7.86 2.91
C VAL A 145 -4.22 -7.06 4.19
N TRP A 146 -5.22 -6.34 4.72
CA TRP A 146 -5.02 -5.45 5.86
C TRP A 146 -4.47 -6.12 7.14
N PRO A 147 -4.80 -7.39 7.50
CA PRO A 147 -4.22 -8.02 8.69
C PRO A 147 -2.71 -8.21 8.53
N ASP A 148 -2.25 -8.48 7.31
CA ASP A 148 -0.85 -8.66 7.01
C ASP A 148 -0.08 -7.34 6.94
N LEU A 149 -0.71 -6.26 6.46
CA LEU A 149 -0.18 -4.90 6.52
C LEU A 149 -0.02 -4.42 7.96
N LEU A 150 -1.00 -4.72 8.84
CA LEU A 150 -0.90 -4.40 10.26
C LEU A 150 0.26 -5.13 10.94
N LYS A 151 0.48 -6.41 10.62
CA LYS A 151 1.65 -7.17 11.09
C LYS A 151 2.95 -6.53 10.62
N ILE A 152 3.03 -6.07 9.37
CA ILE A 152 4.21 -5.37 8.84
C ILE A 152 4.45 -4.07 9.60
N ALA A 153 3.41 -3.27 9.82
CA ALA A 153 3.50 -1.99 10.53
C ALA A 153 4.05 -2.14 11.96
N ARG A 154 3.77 -3.25 12.64
CA ARG A 154 4.23 -3.55 14.01
C ARG A 154 5.58 -4.28 14.08
N ALA A 155 6.09 -4.79 12.97
CA ALA A 155 7.28 -5.64 12.97
C ALA A 155 8.56 -4.81 13.06
N ASN A 156 9.14 -4.67 14.25
CA ASN A 156 10.38 -3.88 14.47
C ASN A 156 11.58 -4.32 13.61
N ALA A 157 11.61 -5.58 13.16
CA ALA A 157 12.62 -6.08 12.22
C ALA A 157 12.47 -5.53 10.78
N VAL A 158 11.28 -5.03 10.42
CA VAL A 158 11.02 -4.39 9.11
C VAL A 158 11.44 -2.93 9.16
N PRO A 159 12.16 -2.39 8.15
CA PRO A 159 12.56 -0.99 8.11
C PRO A 159 11.39 0.00 8.21
N SER A 160 11.58 1.12 8.91
CA SER A 160 10.52 2.10 9.19
C SER A 160 9.79 2.60 7.93
N HIS A 161 10.51 2.88 6.84
CA HIS A 161 9.89 3.33 5.59
C HIS A 161 8.91 2.29 5.00
N VAL A 162 9.22 1.00 5.07
CA VAL A 162 8.31 -0.07 4.64
C VAL A 162 7.10 -0.16 5.57
N ARG A 163 7.30 0.01 6.88
CA ARG A 163 6.21 0.03 7.87
C ARG A 163 5.28 1.24 7.66
N ASN A 164 5.84 2.42 7.37
CA ASN A 164 5.06 3.62 7.03
C ASN A 164 4.24 3.39 5.75
N GLN A 165 4.85 2.76 4.74
CA GLN A 165 4.15 2.39 3.51
C GLN A 165 3.01 1.41 3.78
N ALA A 166 3.20 0.46 4.70
CA ALA A 166 2.15 -0.47 5.14
C ALA A 166 1.01 0.26 5.87
N VAL A 167 1.30 1.23 6.75
CA VAL A 167 0.29 2.05 7.42
C VAL A 167 -0.51 2.89 6.42
N PHE A 168 0.15 3.50 5.44
CA PHE A 168 -0.51 4.23 4.37
C PHE A 168 -1.51 3.33 3.62
N TRP A 169 -1.04 2.16 3.15
CA TRP A 169 -1.89 1.22 2.42
C TRP A 169 -2.95 0.55 3.29
N LEU A 170 -2.73 0.42 4.59
CA LEU A 170 -3.71 -0.08 5.55
C LEU A 170 -4.96 0.81 5.57
N SER A 171 -4.77 2.13 5.68
CA SER A 171 -5.89 3.10 5.60
C SER A 171 -6.60 3.05 4.25
N GLN A 172 -5.85 3.03 3.14
CA GLN A 172 -6.45 3.01 1.80
C GLN A 172 -7.17 1.69 1.47
N ALA A 173 -6.72 0.56 2.01
CA ALA A 173 -7.27 -0.75 1.67
C ALA A 173 -8.47 -1.17 2.51
N ALA A 174 -8.64 -0.60 3.71
CA ALA A 174 -9.64 -1.06 4.67
C ALA A 174 -10.48 0.06 5.31
N GLY A 175 -10.10 1.33 5.17
CA GLY A 175 -10.85 2.50 5.66
C GLY A 175 -11.33 2.33 7.10
N GLU A 176 -12.64 2.52 7.31
CA GLU A 176 -13.25 2.42 8.63
C GLU A 176 -12.99 1.09 9.36
N ALA A 177 -12.81 -0.02 8.63
CA ALA A 177 -12.61 -1.34 9.22
C ALA A 177 -11.31 -1.45 10.04
N VAL A 178 -10.33 -0.57 9.80
CA VAL A 178 -9.03 -0.56 10.50
C VAL A 178 -8.85 0.60 11.47
N VAL A 179 -9.87 1.44 11.68
CA VAL A 179 -9.78 2.60 12.59
C VAL A 179 -9.39 2.17 14.00
N LYS A 180 -9.98 1.08 14.50
CA LYS A 180 -9.60 0.52 15.80
C LYS A 180 -8.13 0.10 15.80
N ASP A 181 -7.68 -0.61 14.78
CA ASP A 181 -6.29 -1.09 14.68
C ASP A 181 -5.28 0.06 14.56
N LEU A 182 -5.65 1.14 13.85
CA LEU A 182 -4.84 2.35 13.74
C LEU A 182 -4.73 3.07 15.09
N LYS A 183 -5.82 3.17 15.86
CA LYS A 183 -5.78 3.71 17.23
C LYS A 183 -4.90 2.86 18.14
N ASP A 184 -5.06 1.54 18.09
CA ASP A 184 -4.22 0.60 18.84
C ASP A 184 -2.75 0.66 18.40
N LEU A 185 -2.45 1.08 17.17
CA LEU A 185 -1.09 1.30 16.68
C LEU A 185 -0.51 2.62 17.20
N VAL A 186 -1.32 3.67 17.29
CA VAL A 186 -0.93 4.98 17.84
C VAL A 186 -0.58 4.90 19.33
N ASP A 187 -1.26 4.05 20.08
CA ASP A 187 -1.09 3.90 21.52
C ASP A 187 -0.05 2.83 21.93
N ASP A 188 0.53 2.09 20.99
CA ASP A 188 1.55 1.07 21.25
C ASP A 188 2.96 1.67 21.33
N ASP A 189 3.55 1.71 22.52
CA ASP A 189 4.90 2.28 22.71
C ASP A 189 6.05 1.42 22.22
N ASN A 190 5.76 0.16 21.88
CA ASN A 190 6.76 -0.71 21.28
C ASN A 190 6.94 -0.42 19.78
N VAL A 191 6.08 0.44 19.22
CA VAL A 191 6.10 0.89 17.83
C VAL A 191 6.80 2.25 17.74
N ASP A 192 7.74 2.36 16.79
CA ASP A 192 8.49 3.59 16.57
C ASP A 192 7.58 4.80 16.37
N ARG A 193 7.92 5.93 17.00
CA ARG A 193 7.11 7.17 16.97
C ARG A 193 6.74 7.60 15.55
N ASP A 194 7.67 7.47 14.60
CA ASP A 194 7.43 7.80 13.18
C ASP A 194 6.27 7.00 12.58
N VAL A 195 6.21 5.69 12.84
CA VAL A 195 5.10 4.82 12.38
C VAL A 195 3.79 5.22 13.04
N ARG A 196 3.82 5.54 14.34
CA ARG A 196 2.63 6.01 15.06
C ARG A 196 2.14 7.36 14.52
N GLU A 197 3.03 8.29 14.20
CA GLU A 197 2.69 9.57 13.57
C GLU A 197 2.08 9.38 12.16
N HIS A 198 2.53 8.37 11.41
CA HIS A 198 1.88 7.95 10.16
C HIS A 198 0.49 7.35 10.39
N ALA A 199 0.28 6.63 11.50
CA ALA A 199 -1.04 6.12 11.86
C ALA A 199 -2.01 7.25 12.25
N VAL A 200 -1.51 8.33 12.87
CA VAL A 200 -2.30 9.56 13.09
C VAL A 200 -2.69 10.20 11.76
N PHE A 201 -1.79 10.25 10.78
CA PHE A 201 -2.13 10.72 9.44
C PHE A 201 -3.18 9.83 8.76
N ALA A 202 -3.03 8.51 8.83
CA ALA A 202 -4.04 7.58 8.33
C ALA A 202 -5.43 7.86 8.92
N LEU A 203 -5.53 8.06 10.24
CA LEU A 203 -6.77 8.43 10.92
C LEU A 203 -7.35 9.79 10.46
N SER A 204 -6.51 10.73 9.99
CA SER A 204 -7.00 12.01 9.47
C SER A 204 -7.60 11.91 8.07
N GLN A 205 -7.33 10.82 7.34
CA GLN A 205 -7.89 10.57 6.02
C GLN A 205 -9.28 9.89 6.08
N GLU A 206 -9.69 9.43 7.26
CA GLU A 206 -11.00 8.81 7.48
C GLU A 206 -12.14 9.85 7.45
N PRO A 207 -13.39 9.43 7.20
CA PRO A 207 -14.56 10.31 7.26
C PRO A 207 -14.60 11.14 8.56
N HIS A 208 -15.06 12.40 8.47
CA HIS A 208 -14.96 13.35 9.58
C HIS A 208 -15.62 12.85 10.88
N ASP A 209 -16.72 12.13 10.78
CA ASP A 209 -17.44 11.53 11.92
C ASP A 209 -16.64 10.42 12.62
N VAL A 210 -15.64 9.85 11.95
CA VAL A 210 -14.74 8.80 12.47
C VAL A 210 -13.36 9.36 12.84
N GLY A 211 -12.72 10.07 11.91
CA GLY A 211 -11.35 10.58 12.05
C GLY A 211 -11.23 11.68 13.10
N VAL A 212 -12.10 12.69 13.07
CA VAL A 212 -12.01 13.84 13.99
C VAL A 212 -12.14 13.42 15.46
N PRO A 213 -13.12 12.57 15.87
CA PRO A 213 -13.16 12.06 17.24
C PRO A 213 -11.89 11.29 17.65
N ALA A 214 -11.31 10.49 16.76
CA ALA A 214 -10.08 9.76 17.04
C ALA A 214 -8.90 10.72 17.28
N LEU A 215 -8.72 11.72 16.40
CA LEU A 215 -7.68 12.72 16.55
C LEU A 215 -7.84 13.56 17.83
N ILE A 216 -9.07 13.92 18.20
CA ILE A 216 -9.36 14.63 19.46
C ILE A 216 -8.91 13.80 20.67
N GLN A 217 -9.21 12.50 20.68
CA GLN A 217 -8.78 11.60 21.76
C GLN A 217 -7.25 11.56 21.86
N ILE A 218 -6.56 11.40 20.73
CA ILE A 218 -5.09 11.37 20.66
C ILE A 218 -4.50 12.69 21.16
N ALA A 219 -5.02 13.83 20.68
CA ALA A 219 -4.54 15.16 21.08
C ALA A 219 -4.67 15.44 22.58
N ARG A 220 -5.70 14.86 23.24
CA ARG A 220 -5.94 15.04 24.68
C ARG A 220 -5.11 14.11 25.55
N ALA A 221 -4.99 12.84 25.17
CA ALA A 221 -4.62 11.78 26.09
C ALA A 221 -3.35 11.02 25.72
N ASN A 222 -2.89 11.08 24.46
CA ASN A 222 -1.71 10.31 24.09
C ASN A 222 -0.48 10.83 24.85
N LYS A 223 0.33 9.94 25.40
CA LYS A 223 1.45 10.34 26.27
C LYS A 223 2.64 10.93 25.53
N ASP A 224 2.81 10.62 24.24
CA ASP A 224 3.89 11.15 23.43
C ASP A 224 3.52 12.54 22.86
N ALA A 225 4.34 13.55 23.18
CA ALA A 225 4.09 14.92 22.76
C ALA A 225 4.19 15.12 21.24
N GLY A 226 5.02 14.33 20.54
CA GLY A 226 5.11 14.36 19.09
C GLY A 226 3.84 13.82 18.44
N VAL A 227 3.32 12.71 18.95
CA VAL A 227 2.04 12.13 18.49
C VAL A 227 0.87 13.08 18.75
N ARG A 228 0.78 13.69 19.94
CA ARG A 228 -0.24 14.72 20.24
C ARG A 228 -0.16 15.90 19.27
N ARG A 229 1.06 16.40 19.01
CA ARG A 229 1.30 17.50 18.07
C ARG A 229 0.83 17.14 16.66
N LYS A 230 1.11 15.92 16.20
CA LYS A 230 0.66 15.44 14.88
C LYS A 230 -0.87 15.39 14.78
N ALA A 231 -1.56 14.97 15.84
CA ALA A 231 -3.02 14.97 15.86
C ALA A 231 -3.60 16.39 15.82
N ILE A 232 -3.05 17.33 16.59
CA ILE A 232 -3.43 18.75 16.57
C ILE A 232 -3.22 19.36 15.18
N PHE A 233 -2.09 19.05 14.53
CA PHE A 233 -1.80 19.50 13.18
C PHE A 233 -2.91 19.10 12.19
N TRP A 234 -3.29 17.81 12.17
CA TRP A 234 -4.32 17.31 11.27
C TRP A 234 -5.73 17.81 11.62
N LEU A 235 -6.04 17.98 12.90
CA LEU A 235 -7.27 18.65 13.33
C LEU A 235 -7.35 20.07 12.77
N GLY A 236 -6.23 20.80 12.72
CA GLY A 236 -6.15 22.12 12.11
C GLY A 236 -6.41 22.14 10.60
N GLN A 237 -6.26 21.01 9.90
CA GLN A 237 -6.57 20.86 8.46
C GLN A 237 -8.01 20.38 8.20
N SER A 238 -8.72 19.91 9.23
CA SER A 238 -10.04 19.30 9.06
C SER A 238 -11.17 20.28 8.76
N ASN A 239 -11.00 21.57 9.07
CA ASN A 239 -12.09 22.56 9.07
C ASN A 239 -13.35 22.13 9.88
N ASP A 240 -13.20 21.18 10.80
CA ASP A 240 -14.31 20.67 11.61
C ASP A 240 -14.52 21.56 12.85
N PRO A 241 -15.76 22.01 13.15
CA PRO A 241 -16.04 22.84 14.33
C PRO A 241 -15.59 22.20 15.65
N ARG A 242 -15.57 20.86 15.76
CA ARG A 242 -15.10 20.15 16.96
C ARG A 242 -13.61 20.36 17.21
N ALA A 243 -12.81 20.55 16.15
CA ALA A 243 -11.39 20.88 16.28
C ALA A 243 -11.21 22.29 16.87
N ILE A 244 -12.04 23.26 16.45
CA ILE A 244 -12.04 24.62 16.99
C ILE A 244 -12.36 24.60 18.48
N SER A 245 -13.43 23.90 18.89
CA SER A 245 -13.80 23.77 20.31
C SER A 245 -12.69 23.13 21.15
N LEU A 246 -11.97 22.14 20.61
CA LEU A 246 -10.79 21.59 21.28
C LEU A 246 -9.69 22.63 21.44
N PHE A 247 -9.39 23.41 20.41
CA PHE A 247 -8.33 24.42 20.48
C PHE A 247 -8.66 25.54 21.46
N GLU A 248 -9.90 26.02 21.49
CA GLU A 248 -10.37 26.96 22.50
C GLU A 248 -10.15 26.42 23.91
N GLU A 249 -10.52 25.17 24.16
CA GLU A 249 -10.32 24.53 25.46
C GLU A 249 -8.82 24.39 25.81
N LEU A 250 -7.99 23.94 24.88
CA LEU A 250 -6.56 23.75 25.13
C LEU A 250 -5.81 25.07 25.37
N LEU A 251 -6.23 26.16 24.72
CA LEU A 251 -5.60 27.48 24.83
C LEU A 251 -6.11 28.31 26.02
N THR A 252 -7.30 27.99 26.54
CA THR A 252 -7.89 28.68 27.69
C THR A 252 -7.65 27.97 29.02
N ARG A 253 -7.12 26.74 28.99
CA ARG A 253 -6.64 26.05 30.20
C ARG A 253 -5.37 26.74 30.71
N PRO A 254 -5.35 27.23 31.96
CA PRO A 254 -4.18 27.88 32.57
C PRO A 254 -3.03 26.91 32.83
#